data_AF-A0A3D2VLE2-F1
#
_entry.id   AF-A0A3D2VLE2-F1
#
_cell.length_a   1.000
_cell.length_b   1.000
_cell.length_c   1.000
_cell.angle_alpha   90.00
_cell.angle_beta   90.00
_cell.angle_gamma   90.00
#
_symmetry.space_group_name_H-M   'P 1'
#
loop_
_entity.id
_entity.type
_entity.pdbx_description
1 polymer ?
#
loop_
_entity_poly.entity_id
_entity_poly.type
_entity_poly.pdbx_seq_one_letter_code
_entity_poly.pdbx_strand_id
1 'polypeptide(L)'
;MPPANPERSSHFPAIEKKHGKPIAHWLKIVKKNEALKYEEQIALLRDTYGFSRAHANALVLYNRGNTSSRRFETVDDYLAPHAPATQKSVRTILSTIKKAAPGSQVVIAWNQPMLKLDGAYIFGISVLKNYILIAPNSATVIDQFKDELDDYIVNKKTIRVPLDWKPDTALLRGLVTARIDEAFG
;
A
#
# COMPACT_ATOMS: atom_id res chain seq x y z
N MET A 1 1.92 -5.05 8.95
CA MET A 1 0.60 -4.37 9.03
C MET A 1 0.75 -2.91 8.58
N PRO A 2 -0.29 -2.24 8.05
CA PRO A 2 -0.24 -0.79 7.83
C PRO A 2 -0.01 -0.04 9.15
N PRO A 3 0.50 1.21 9.12
CA PRO A 3 0.70 1.99 10.33
C PRO A 3 -0.63 2.21 11.06
N ALA A 4 -0.63 2.04 12.38
CA ALA A 4 -1.84 2.19 13.22
C ALA A 4 -2.36 3.63 13.24
N ASN A 5 -1.46 4.62 13.17
CA ASN A 5 -1.78 6.03 13.00
C ASN A 5 -1.03 6.55 11.75
N PRO A 6 -1.74 6.99 10.69
CA PRO A 6 -1.09 7.44 9.47
C PRO A 6 -0.49 8.85 9.59
N GLU A 7 -0.85 9.61 10.64
CA GLU A 7 -0.39 10.98 10.85
C GLU A 7 1.10 11.02 11.14
N ARG A 8 1.81 11.89 10.43
CA ARG A 8 3.26 12.08 10.63
C ARG A 8 3.58 12.70 11.98
N SER A 9 2.67 13.51 12.51
CA SER A 9 2.75 14.08 13.85
C SER A 9 2.72 13.00 14.94
N SER A 10 2.24 11.78 14.66
CA SER A 10 2.30 10.66 15.62
C SER A 10 3.74 10.27 15.99
N HIS A 11 4.73 10.62 15.17
CA HIS A 11 6.14 10.43 15.49
C HIS A 11 6.71 11.51 16.41
N PHE A 12 6.04 12.65 16.58
CA PHE A 12 6.60 13.81 17.30
C PHE A 12 6.94 13.51 18.76
N PRO A 13 6.07 12.86 19.56
CA PRO A 13 6.41 12.54 20.95
C PRO A 13 7.66 11.64 21.05
N ALA A 14 7.81 10.68 20.13
CA ALA A 14 8.99 9.81 20.08
C ALA A 14 10.26 10.56 19.65
N ILE A 15 10.12 11.52 18.74
CA ILE A 15 11.21 12.41 18.30
C ILE A 15 11.69 13.29 19.46
N GLU A 16 10.77 13.96 20.14
CA GLU A 16 11.11 14.83 21.28
C GLU A 16 11.77 14.04 22.40
N LYS A 17 11.22 12.86 22.74
CA LYS A 17 11.79 11.96 23.73
C LYS A 17 13.20 11.51 23.37
N LYS A 18 13.47 11.20 22.09
CA LYS A 18 14.77 10.65 21.65
C LYS A 18 15.83 11.74 21.42
N HIS A 19 15.44 12.89 20.90
CA HIS A 19 16.37 13.94 20.46
C HIS A 19 16.40 15.14 21.43
N GLY A 20 15.56 15.17 22.47
CA GLY A 20 15.68 16.10 23.60
C GLY A 20 15.35 17.56 23.32
N LYS A 21 14.81 17.87 22.14
CA LYS A 21 14.33 19.21 21.77
C LYS A 21 12.87 19.14 21.31
N PRO A 22 12.07 20.19 21.52
CA PRO A 22 10.68 20.24 21.08
C PRO A 22 10.57 20.20 19.56
N ILE A 23 9.45 19.72 19.03
CA ILE A 23 9.26 19.53 17.59
C ILE A 23 9.40 20.83 16.80
N ALA A 24 8.99 21.95 17.39
CA ALA A 24 9.16 23.28 16.81
C ALA A 24 10.63 23.63 16.53
N HIS A 25 11.57 23.12 17.33
CA HIS A 25 13.01 23.28 17.07
C HIS A 25 13.42 22.52 15.81
N TRP A 26 13.02 21.26 15.70
CA TRP A 26 13.35 20.42 14.54
C TRP A 26 12.71 20.92 13.25
N LEU A 27 11.45 21.36 13.31
CA LEU A 27 10.76 21.98 12.17
C LEU A 27 11.46 23.26 11.71
N LYS A 28 12.02 24.07 12.62
CA LYS A 28 12.85 25.23 12.23
C LYS A 28 14.10 24.82 11.47
N ILE A 29 14.76 23.72 11.86
CA ILE A 29 15.93 23.19 11.16
C ILE A 29 15.55 22.73 9.76
N VAL A 30 14.46 21.96 9.62
CA VAL A 30 13.97 21.52 8.31
C VAL A 30 13.58 22.72 7.43
N LYS A 31 12.84 23.69 7.98
CA LYS A 31 12.42 24.89 7.27
C LYS A 31 13.62 25.74 6.80
N LYS A 32 14.65 25.89 7.63
CA LYS A 32 15.89 26.59 7.24
C LYS A 32 16.60 25.92 6.05
N ASN A 33 16.40 24.63 5.86
CA ASN A 33 17.01 23.83 4.79
C ASN A 33 15.98 23.38 3.74
N GLU A 34 14.86 24.10 3.59
CA GLU A 34 13.77 23.67 2.70
C GLU A 34 14.17 23.65 1.22
N ALA A 35 15.15 24.48 0.84
CA ALA A 35 15.72 24.53 -0.51
C ALA A 35 16.50 23.27 -0.89
N LEU A 36 16.97 22.48 0.09
CA LEU A 36 17.65 21.22 -0.17
C LEU A 36 16.68 20.20 -0.78
N LYS A 37 17.21 19.31 -1.60
CA LYS A 37 16.45 18.16 -2.10
C LYS A 37 16.01 17.26 -0.94
N TYR A 38 14.96 16.48 -1.17
CA TYR A 38 14.40 15.61 -0.13
C TYR A 38 15.47 14.71 0.52
N GLU A 39 16.26 14.01 -0.29
CA GLU A 39 17.30 13.11 0.23
C GLU A 39 18.40 13.85 1.01
N GLU A 40 18.71 15.09 0.65
CA GLU A 40 19.70 15.93 1.36
C GLU A 40 19.16 16.38 2.73
N GLN A 41 17.86 16.73 2.82
CA GLN A 41 17.21 17.02 4.10
C GLN A 41 17.18 15.78 5.01
N ILE A 42 16.93 14.59 4.44
CA ILE A 42 16.99 13.33 5.18
C ILE A 42 18.41 13.05 5.66
N ALA A 43 19.41 13.20 4.81
CA ALA A 43 20.82 13.01 5.18
C ALA A 43 21.23 13.96 6.30
N LEU A 44 20.90 15.26 6.21
CA LEU A 44 21.14 16.25 7.27
C LEU A 44 20.60 15.77 8.62
N LEU A 45 19.33 15.38 8.68
CA LEU A 45 18.71 14.93 9.93
C LEU A 45 19.34 13.64 10.48
N ARG A 46 19.70 12.71 9.60
CA ARG A 46 20.28 11.42 10.00
C ARG A 46 21.73 11.57 10.45
N ASP A 47 22.55 12.24 9.65
CA ASP A 47 24.00 12.24 9.78
C ASP A 47 24.44 13.29 10.81
N THR A 48 23.76 14.45 10.86
CA THR A 48 24.09 15.52 11.82
C THR A 48 23.37 15.36 13.16
N TYR A 49 22.11 14.91 13.14
CA TYR A 49 21.25 14.89 14.33
C TYR A 49 20.84 13.48 14.77
N GLY A 50 21.36 12.43 14.13
CA GLY A 50 21.16 11.03 14.54
C GLY A 50 19.73 10.51 14.34
N PHE A 51 18.93 11.14 13.49
CA PHE A 51 17.54 10.71 13.26
C PHE A 51 17.48 9.33 12.61
N SER A 52 16.42 8.57 12.92
CA SER A 52 16.05 7.43 12.09
C SER A 52 15.47 7.92 10.77
N ARG A 53 15.54 7.10 9.72
CA ARG A 53 14.92 7.46 8.42
C ARG A 53 13.42 7.74 8.55
N ALA A 54 12.71 7.00 9.41
CA ALA A 54 11.29 7.20 9.66
C ALA A 54 10.99 8.56 10.32
N HIS A 55 11.74 8.93 11.36
CA HIS A 55 11.57 10.21 12.05
C HIS A 55 11.96 11.40 11.16
N ALA A 56 13.06 11.27 10.42
CA ALA A 56 13.48 12.30 9.46
C ALA A 56 12.43 12.50 8.36
N ASN A 57 11.91 11.41 7.80
CA ASN A 57 10.84 11.46 6.80
C ASN A 57 9.56 12.11 7.35
N ALA A 58 9.16 11.76 8.57
CA ALA A 58 7.98 12.36 9.21
C ALA A 58 8.10 13.89 9.31
N LEU A 59 9.24 14.40 9.77
CA LEU A 59 9.51 15.83 9.89
C LEU A 59 9.55 16.55 8.53
N VAL A 60 10.31 16.02 7.58
CA VAL A 60 10.50 16.63 6.27
C VAL A 60 9.18 16.71 5.51
N LEU A 61 8.42 15.61 5.48
CA LEU A 61 7.14 15.59 4.77
C LEU A 61 6.08 16.44 5.48
N TYR A 62 6.05 16.44 6.82
CA TYR A 62 5.14 17.32 7.56
C TYR A 62 5.42 18.80 7.26
N ASN A 63 6.70 19.21 7.24
CA ASN A 63 7.08 20.58 6.87
C ASN A 63 6.68 20.94 5.43
N ARG A 64 6.65 19.95 4.52
CA ARG A 64 6.20 20.12 3.12
C ARG A 64 4.67 20.10 2.97
N GLY A 65 3.91 20.15 4.07
CA GLY A 65 2.44 20.11 4.06
C GLY A 65 1.84 18.72 3.86
N ASN A 66 2.66 17.66 3.78
CA ASN A 66 2.19 16.29 3.72
C ASN A 66 2.08 15.74 5.15
N THR A 67 0.93 15.93 5.78
CA THR A 67 0.70 15.60 7.19
C THR A 67 0.43 14.12 7.45
N SER A 68 0.00 13.36 6.43
CA SER A 68 -0.38 11.96 6.57
C SER A 68 0.31 11.05 5.56
N SER A 69 0.61 9.81 5.97
CA SER A 69 1.08 8.75 5.08
C SER A 69 -0.05 8.10 4.26
N ARG A 70 -1.30 8.36 4.65
CA ARG A 70 -2.49 7.93 3.92
C ARG A 70 -2.71 8.84 2.71
N ARG A 71 -2.89 8.23 1.55
CA ARG A 71 -3.13 8.91 0.26
C ARG A 71 -4.56 8.72 -0.23
N PHE A 72 -5.19 7.62 0.15
CA PHE A 72 -6.54 7.26 -0.26
C PHE A 72 -7.31 6.79 0.97
N GLU A 73 -8.54 7.28 1.11
CA GLU A 73 -9.46 6.83 2.15
C GLU A 73 -10.31 5.67 1.64
N THR A 74 -10.75 5.78 0.38
CA THR A 74 -11.65 4.83 -0.27
C THR A 74 -11.06 4.26 -1.55
N VAL A 75 -11.69 3.19 -2.05
CA VAL A 75 -11.39 2.64 -3.38
C VAL A 75 -11.69 3.66 -4.48
N ASP A 76 -12.71 4.50 -4.29
CA ASP A 76 -13.08 5.53 -5.27
C ASP A 76 -11.99 6.61 -5.37
N ASP A 77 -11.44 7.05 -4.23
CA ASP A 77 -10.30 7.99 -4.21
C ASP A 77 -9.07 7.39 -4.90
N TYR A 78 -8.81 6.11 -4.64
CA TYR A 78 -7.73 5.36 -5.28
C TYR A 78 -7.90 5.28 -6.80
N LEU A 79 -9.15 5.12 -7.28
CA LEU A 79 -9.47 4.94 -8.70
C LEU A 79 -9.64 6.24 -9.47
N ALA A 80 -9.95 7.36 -8.80
CA ALA A 80 -10.17 8.67 -9.41
C ALA A 80 -9.09 9.11 -10.43
N PRO A 81 -7.77 8.92 -10.19
CA PRO A 81 -6.75 9.34 -11.16
C PRO A 81 -6.58 8.40 -12.36
N HIS A 82 -7.28 7.25 -12.40
CA HIS A 82 -7.10 6.23 -13.44
C HIS A 82 -8.15 6.33 -14.55
N ALA A 83 -7.80 5.86 -15.74
CA ALA A 83 -8.70 5.86 -16.90
C ALA A 83 -9.96 4.99 -16.66
N PRO A 84 -11.12 5.32 -17.28
CA PRO A 84 -12.37 4.60 -17.05
C PRO A 84 -12.29 3.07 -17.25
N ALA A 85 -11.52 2.62 -18.25
CA ALA A 85 -11.30 1.19 -18.49
C ALA A 85 -10.62 0.50 -17.28
N THR A 86 -9.58 1.13 -16.73
CA THR A 86 -8.87 0.63 -15.54
C THR A 86 -9.75 0.65 -14.30
N GLN A 87 -10.55 1.70 -14.11
CA GLN A 87 -11.51 1.74 -13.01
C GLN A 87 -12.51 0.58 -13.12
N LYS A 88 -13.03 0.32 -14.33
CA LYS A 88 -13.94 -0.79 -14.59
C LYS A 88 -13.28 -2.14 -14.29
N SER A 89 -12.08 -2.39 -14.81
CA SER A 89 -11.34 -3.63 -14.54
C SER A 89 -11.11 -3.86 -13.04
N VAL A 90 -10.62 -2.86 -12.31
CA VAL A 90 -10.39 -2.99 -10.85
C VAL A 90 -11.70 -3.23 -10.09
N ARG A 91 -12.79 -2.52 -10.42
CA ARG A 91 -14.09 -2.74 -9.77
C ARG A 91 -14.62 -4.15 -10.03
N THR A 92 -14.44 -4.67 -11.23
CA THR A 92 -14.83 -6.05 -11.56
C THR A 92 -14.00 -7.06 -10.76
N ILE A 93 -12.68 -6.89 -10.65
CA ILE A 93 -11.83 -7.74 -9.80
C ILE A 93 -12.33 -7.72 -8.35
N LEU A 94 -12.49 -6.53 -7.76
CA LEU A 94 -12.93 -6.35 -6.38
C LEU A 94 -14.31 -6.98 -6.12
N SER A 95 -15.25 -6.84 -7.05
CA SER A 95 -16.56 -7.47 -6.95
C SER A 95 -16.46 -9.00 -6.97
N THR A 96 -15.65 -9.55 -7.87
CA THR A 96 -15.47 -11.00 -8.01
C THR A 96 -14.84 -11.60 -6.75
N ILE A 97 -13.74 -11.04 -6.26
CA ILE A 97 -13.05 -11.56 -5.08
C ILE A 97 -13.89 -11.41 -3.81
N LYS A 98 -14.66 -10.32 -3.67
CA LYS A 98 -15.56 -10.12 -2.54
C LYS A 98 -16.69 -11.15 -2.52
N LYS A 99 -17.23 -11.50 -3.69
CA LYS A 99 -18.25 -12.57 -3.80
C LYS A 99 -17.69 -13.95 -3.46
N ALA A 100 -16.42 -14.20 -3.76
CA ALA A 100 -15.75 -15.46 -3.45
C ALA A 100 -15.44 -15.64 -1.95
N ALA A 101 -15.44 -14.56 -1.18
CA ALA A 101 -15.11 -14.53 0.24
C ALA A 101 -16.23 -13.88 1.06
N PRO A 102 -17.36 -14.57 1.34
CA PRO A 102 -18.40 -14.05 2.21
C PRO A 102 -17.85 -13.59 3.57
N GLY A 103 -18.36 -12.47 4.10
CA GLY A 103 -17.87 -11.86 5.35
C GLY A 103 -16.62 -10.98 5.20
N SER A 104 -15.95 -11.01 4.04
CA SER A 104 -14.79 -10.15 3.78
C SER A 104 -15.17 -8.68 3.54
N GLN A 105 -14.18 -7.81 3.73
CA GLN A 105 -14.27 -6.38 3.49
C GLN A 105 -13.18 -5.94 2.52
N VAL A 106 -13.54 -5.03 1.62
CA VAL A 106 -12.55 -4.31 0.81
C VAL A 106 -12.13 -3.07 1.58
N VAL A 107 -10.84 -2.95 1.88
CA VAL A 107 -10.24 -1.84 2.64
C VAL A 107 -9.10 -1.21 1.84
N ILE A 108 -8.71 0.01 2.19
CA ILE A 108 -7.43 0.58 1.76
C ILE A 108 -6.36 0.23 2.80
N ALA A 109 -5.34 -0.52 2.40
CA ALA A 109 -4.16 -0.77 3.22
C ALA A 109 -2.89 -0.58 2.40
N TRP A 110 -1.88 0.06 2.99
CA TRP A 110 -0.67 0.51 2.28
C TRP A 110 -0.97 1.34 1.02
N ASN A 111 -2.04 2.14 1.06
CA ASN A 111 -2.55 2.92 -0.08
C ASN A 111 -2.94 2.06 -1.30
N GLN A 112 -3.37 0.82 -1.07
CA GLN A 112 -3.84 -0.12 -2.09
C GLN A 112 -5.19 -0.74 -1.67
N PRO A 113 -6.10 -1.02 -2.60
CA PRO A 113 -7.27 -1.84 -2.35
C PRO A 113 -6.88 -3.26 -1.95
N MET A 114 -7.44 -3.74 -0.85
CA MET A 114 -7.16 -5.05 -0.27
C MET A 114 -8.45 -5.71 0.23
N LEU A 115 -8.61 -6.99 -0.09
CA LEU A 115 -9.61 -7.87 0.51
C LEU A 115 -9.10 -8.38 1.86
N LYS A 116 -9.85 -8.09 2.92
CA LYS A 116 -9.54 -8.48 4.28
C LYS A 116 -10.66 -9.36 4.83
N LEU A 117 -10.29 -10.48 5.45
CA LEU A 117 -11.20 -11.40 6.13
C LEU A 117 -10.59 -11.75 7.48
N ASP A 118 -11.36 -11.60 8.57
CA ASP A 118 -10.96 -11.96 9.94
C ASP A 118 -9.55 -11.52 10.35
N GLY A 119 -9.18 -10.29 9.99
CA GLY A 119 -7.86 -9.73 10.29
C GLY A 119 -6.77 -10.03 9.25
N ALA A 120 -6.92 -11.08 8.44
CA ALA A 120 -5.98 -11.48 7.40
C ALA A 120 -6.20 -10.71 6.08
N TYR A 121 -5.10 -10.37 5.39
CA TYR A 121 -5.12 -9.77 4.06
C TYR A 121 -5.07 -10.87 3.00
N ILE A 122 -6.22 -11.16 2.40
CA ILE A 122 -6.41 -12.28 1.47
C ILE A 122 -5.95 -11.91 0.07
N PHE A 123 -6.34 -10.72 -0.43
CA PHE A 123 -6.08 -10.39 -1.83
C PHE A 123 -5.81 -8.89 -2.00
N GLY A 124 -4.77 -8.52 -2.75
CA GLY A 124 -4.38 -7.15 -3.01
C GLY A 124 -4.44 -6.78 -4.48
N ILE A 125 -4.65 -5.49 -4.75
CA ILE A 125 -4.62 -4.92 -6.10
C ILE A 125 -3.68 -3.72 -6.11
N SER A 126 -2.89 -3.57 -7.16
CA SER A 126 -2.11 -2.36 -7.40
C SER A 126 -2.10 -1.96 -8.87
N VAL A 127 -2.48 -0.73 -9.18
CA VAL A 127 -2.42 -0.14 -10.53
C VAL A 127 -1.05 0.50 -10.71
N LEU A 128 -0.30 0.03 -11.71
CA LEU A 128 0.99 0.57 -12.12
C LEU A 128 0.83 1.24 -13.49
N LYS A 129 1.90 1.87 -13.99
CA LYS A 129 1.86 2.66 -15.23
C LYS A 129 1.29 1.88 -16.44
N ASN A 130 1.61 0.59 -16.56
CA ASN A 130 1.31 -0.22 -17.74
C ASN A 130 0.44 -1.46 -17.45
N TYR A 131 0.21 -1.80 -16.19
CA TYR A 131 -0.47 -3.04 -15.80
C TYR A 131 -1.05 -2.93 -14.40
N ILE A 132 -1.95 -3.85 -14.07
CA ILE A 132 -2.45 -4.08 -12.73
C ILE A 132 -1.69 -5.28 -12.15
N LEU A 133 -1.26 -5.19 -10.90
CA LEU A 133 -0.86 -6.35 -10.10
C LEU A 133 -2.06 -6.84 -9.30
N ILE A 134 -2.36 -8.12 -9.44
CA ILE A 134 -3.25 -8.85 -8.53
C ILE A 134 -2.41 -9.76 -7.63
N ALA A 135 -2.76 -9.87 -6.36
CA ALA A 135 -1.91 -10.50 -5.37
C ALA A 135 -2.72 -11.34 -4.37
N PRO A 136 -2.67 -12.68 -4.41
CA PRO A 136 -3.23 -13.51 -3.34
C PRO A 136 -2.38 -13.47 -2.05
N ASN A 137 -1.32 -12.64 -2.01
CA ASN A 137 -0.40 -12.48 -0.87
C ASN A 137 0.33 -13.76 -0.41
N SER A 138 0.26 -14.86 -1.18
CA SER A 138 0.98 -16.11 -0.94
C SER A 138 1.68 -16.58 -2.22
N ALA A 139 2.94 -17.01 -2.07
CA ALA A 139 3.68 -17.65 -3.15
C ALA A 139 3.19 -19.09 -3.35
N THR A 140 2.87 -19.79 -2.26
CA THR A 140 2.33 -21.16 -2.28
C THR A 140 1.03 -21.23 -3.06
N VAL A 141 0.12 -20.28 -2.84
CA VAL A 141 -1.14 -20.21 -3.61
C VAL A 141 -0.85 -19.96 -5.08
N ILE A 142 0.08 -19.07 -5.44
CA ILE A 142 0.45 -18.89 -6.85
C ILE A 142 1.02 -20.18 -7.44
N ASP A 143 1.84 -20.91 -6.68
CA ASP A 143 2.45 -22.16 -7.14
C ASP A 143 1.43 -23.28 -7.39
N GLN A 144 0.24 -23.23 -6.75
CA GLN A 144 -0.86 -24.18 -6.99
C GLN A 144 -1.61 -23.92 -8.30
N PHE A 145 -1.53 -22.70 -8.85
CA PHE A 145 -2.27 -22.27 -10.05
C PHE A 145 -1.34 -22.05 -11.24
N LYS A 146 -0.21 -22.76 -11.31
CA LYS A 146 0.81 -22.52 -12.36
C LYS A 146 0.23 -22.70 -13.76
N ASP A 147 -0.48 -23.80 -13.98
CA ASP A 147 -1.04 -24.15 -15.28
C ASP A 147 -2.07 -23.11 -15.73
N GLU A 148 -2.91 -22.60 -14.82
CA GLU A 148 -3.87 -21.52 -15.13
C GLU A 148 -3.21 -20.15 -15.32
N LEU A 149 -1.95 -20.00 -14.90
CA LEU A 149 -1.19 -18.77 -14.96
C LEU A 149 -0.16 -18.73 -16.10
N ASP A 150 -0.09 -19.75 -16.95
CA ASP A 150 0.91 -19.87 -18.03
C ASP A 150 0.91 -18.69 -19.01
N ASP A 151 -0.26 -18.11 -19.26
CA ASP A 151 -0.42 -16.93 -20.13
C ASP A 151 -0.14 -15.59 -19.43
N TYR A 152 0.22 -15.61 -18.14
CA TYR A 152 0.41 -14.42 -17.33
C TYR A 152 1.87 -14.21 -16.93
N ILE A 153 2.26 -12.94 -16.76
CA ILE A 153 3.55 -12.62 -16.13
C ILE A 153 3.38 -12.75 -14.61
N VAL A 154 3.94 -13.82 -14.06
CA VAL A 154 3.93 -14.12 -12.62
C VAL A 154 5.24 -13.65 -11.98
N ASN A 155 5.13 -12.84 -10.93
CA ASN A 155 6.22 -12.57 -9.99
C ASN A 155 6.00 -13.39 -8.70
N LYS A 156 6.99 -13.43 -7.80
CA LYS A 156 6.97 -14.23 -6.55
C LYS A 156 5.66 -14.24 -5.74
N LYS A 157 4.92 -13.12 -5.71
CA LYS A 157 3.65 -12.98 -4.96
C LYS A 157 2.57 -12.22 -5.70
N THR A 158 2.77 -11.92 -6.99
CA THR A 158 1.87 -11.06 -7.75
C THR A 158 1.79 -11.51 -9.19
N ILE A 159 0.64 -11.33 -9.81
CA ILE A 159 0.38 -11.64 -11.21
C ILE A 159 0.10 -10.32 -11.92
N ARG A 160 0.71 -10.11 -13.09
CA ARG A 160 0.45 -8.93 -13.92
C ARG A 160 -0.73 -9.20 -14.84
N VAL A 161 -1.66 -8.26 -14.90
CA VAL A 161 -2.77 -8.26 -15.86
C VAL A 161 -2.85 -6.89 -16.57
N PRO A 162 -3.38 -6.83 -17.80
CA PRO A 162 -3.57 -5.58 -18.52
C PRO A 162 -4.39 -4.53 -17.74
N LEU A 163 -4.21 -3.25 -18.08
CA LEU A 163 -4.96 -2.16 -17.46
C LEU A 163 -6.46 -2.20 -17.76
N ASP A 164 -6.85 -2.78 -18.88
CA ASP A 164 -8.22 -2.99 -19.34
C ASP A 164 -8.63 -4.47 -19.27
N TRP A 165 -7.93 -5.25 -18.43
CA TRP A 165 -8.12 -6.68 -18.30
C TRP A 165 -9.59 -7.02 -18.07
N LYS A 166 -10.08 -8.01 -18.82
CA LYS A 166 -11.38 -8.65 -18.62
C LYS A 166 -11.17 -9.75 -17.58
N PRO A 167 -11.62 -9.57 -16.32
CA PRO A 167 -11.17 -10.45 -15.26
C PRO A 167 -11.63 -11.89 -15.44
N ASP A 168 -10.66 -12.81 -15.42
CA ASP A 168 -10.95 -14.24 -15.36
C ASP A 168 -11.57 -14.55 -14.00
N THR A 169 -12.87 -14.82 -14.03
CA THR A 169 -13.65 -15.04 -12.82
C THR A 169 -13.34 -16.37 -12.16
N ALA A 170 -12.97 -17.39 -12.93
CA ALA A 170 -12.63 -18.71 -12.39
C ALA A 170 -11.28 -18.63 -11.66
N LEU A 171 -10.27 -18.05 -12.32
CA LEU A 171 -8.95 -17.83 -11.72
C LEU A 171 -9.02 -17.00 -10.44
N LEU A 172 -9.73 -15.87 -10.46
CA LEU A 172 -9.86 -15.00 -9.28
C LEU A 172 -10.54 -15.71 -8.11
N ARG A 173 -11.57 -16.51 -8.36
CA ARG A 173 -12.25 -17.28 -7.31
C ARG A 173 -11.32 -18.33 -6.74
N GLY A 174 -10.65 -19.11 -7.60
CA GLY A 174 -9.70 -20.14 -7.18
C GLY A 174 -8.60 -19.58 -6.29
N LEU A 175 -7.95 -18.50 -6.72
CA LEU A 175 -6.89 -17.84 -5.95
C LEU A 175 -7.37 -17.35 -4.57
N VAL A 176 -8.57 -16.80 -4.49
CA VAL A 176 -9.14 -16.30 -3.23
C VAL A 176 -9.50 -17.46 -2.30
N THR A 177 -10.18 -18.49 -2.80
CA THR A 177 -10.57 -19.66 -2.00
C THR A 177 -9.33 -20.37 -1.47
N ALA A 178 -8.36 -20.68 -2.33
CA ALA A 178 -7.11 -21.32 -1.90
C ALA A 178 -6.35 -20.48 -0.87
N ARG A 179 -6.39 -19.14 -0.98
CA ARG A 179 -5.77 -18.27 0.01
C ARG A 179 -6.51 -18.24 1.35
N ILE A 180 -7.84 -18.36 1.34
CA ILE A 180 -8.65 -18.46 2.55
C ILE A 180 -8.36 -19.80 3.24
N ASP A 181 -8.33 -20.89 2.48
CA ASP A 181 -8.01 -22.22 3.00
C ASP A 181 -6.59 -22.24 3.60
N GLU A 182 -5.60 -21.61 2.95
CA GLU A 182 -4.26 -21.47 3.53
C GLU A 182 -4.23 -20.59 4.80
N ALA A 183 -5.12 -19.60 4.92
CA ALA A 183 -5.15 -18.68 6.04
C ALA A 183 -5.83 -19.24 7.30
N PHE A 184 -6.81 -20.13 7.12
CA PHE A 184 -7.74 -20.55 8.17
C PHE A 184 -8.00 -22.06 8.24
N GLY A 185 -7.52 -22.84 7.27
CA GLY A 185 -7.62 -24.30 7.23
C GLY A 185 -6.51 -25.03 7.97
#